data_AF-A0A1A8WFF5-F1
#
_entry.id   AF-A0A1A8WFF5-F1
#
_cell.length_a   1.000
_cell.length_b   1.000
_cell.length_c   1.000
_cell.angle_alpha   90.00
_cell.angle_beta   90.00
_cell.angle_gamma   90.00
#
_symmetry.space_group_name_H-M   'P 1'
#
loop_
_entity.id
_entity.type
_entity.pdbx_description
1 polymer ?
#
loop_
_entity_poly.entity_id
_entity_poly.type
_entity_poly.pdbx_seq_one_letter_code
_entity_poly.pdbx_strand_id
1 'polypeptide(L)'
;MARGEISLDKTTLPSVIFLKFLYENNNVIEKLNDKIETYKSDSDYTKIISIIEGEFENIRDEINNTFRSDQVICCRNINYYFDLLNATIKSANVFSRDIQDNIIAKVEQQWKQVLNVKNVDECTKEIDLYSLRKRCILKHLHDLKLDKNFIILNPNDYETFLKEKWQKLLGYTNPELGDLYVKIENDFVGIIEQYSNFLHSYDYICDFDLDKLSPDDITISPDIYTLINNISLDKISSNNINKACYNANYIEMLKIKTSSIQRMNNLLSIGIALLGFSLMLIFLYRFSPLGNMLRRYKKKKTEVDENTSEELPELYENTENIGRYISYTSVSH
;
A
#
# COMPACT_ATOMS: atom_id res chain seq x y z
N MET A 1 0.31 -50.08 9.89
CA MET A 1 -0.12 -49.49 8.61
C MET A 1 0.20 -48.00 8.66
N ALA A 2 1.26 -47.58 7.99
CA ALA A 2 1.56 -46.17 7.81
C ALA A 2 0.45 -45.56 6.94
N ARG A 3 -0.21 -44.50 7.42
CA ARG A 3 -1.01 -43.63 6.54
C ARG A 3 -0.02 -43.08 5.51
N GLY A 4 -0.12 -43.51 4.26
CA GLY A 4 0.60 -42.84 3.18
C GLY A 4 0.19 -41.38 3.17
N GLU A 5 1.16 -40.48 3.15
CA GLU A 5 0.92 -39.07 2.86
C GLU A 5 0.20 -39.00 1.51
N ILE A 6 -1.05 -38.57 1.53
CA ILE A 6 -1.80 -38.30 0.32
C ILE A 6 -1.24 -36.96 -0.17
N SER A 7 -0.30 -36.99 -1.11
CA SER A 7 0.19 -35.75 -1.72
C SER A 7 -0.93 -35.11 -2.54
N LEU A 8 -1.10 -33.79 -2.39
CA LEU A 8 -2.06 -33.03 -3.18
C LEU A 8 -1.75 -33.15 -4.68
N ASP A 9 -2.68 -33.73 -5.43
CA ASP A 9 -2.64 -33.69 -6.89
C ASP A 9 -3.04 -32.29 -7.37
N LYS A 10 -2.03 -31.47 -7.67
CA LYS A 10 -2.16 -30.08 -8.11
C LYS A 10 -3.05 -29.95 -9.36
N THR A 11 -3.08 -30.96 -10.23
CA THR A 11 -3.86 -30.92 -11.47
C THR A 11 -5.38 -31.00 -11.21
N THR A 12 -5.78 -31.40 -9.99
CA THR A 12 -7.18 -31.45 -9.57
C THR A 12 -7.71 -30.13 -9.00
N LEU A 13 -6.82 -29.16 -8.73
CA LEU A 13 -7.23 -27.85 -8.20
C LEU A 13 -8.05 -27.08 -9.24
N PRO A 14 -9.26 -26.59 -8.87
CA PRO A 14 -10.07 -25.76 -9.75
C PRO A 14 -9.32 -24.54 -10.31
N SER A 15 -8.47 -23.90 -9.51
CA SER A 15 -7.66 -22.77 -9.95
C SER A 15 -6.60 -23.10 -11.02
N VAL A 16 -6.22 -24.37 -11.12
CA VAL A 16 -5.20 -24.90 -12.02
C VAL A 16 -5.79 -25.45 -13.33
N ILE A 17 -7.11 -25.53 -13.47
CA ILE A 17 -7.75 -26.30 -14.55
C ILE A 17 -7.29 -25.91 -15.97
N PHE A 18 -7.05 -24.62 -16.23
CA PHE A 18 -6.56 -24.09 -17.53
C PHE A 18 -5.04 -24.06 -17.66
N LEU A 19 -4.34 -24.52 -16.63
CA LEU A 19 -2.88 -24.52 -16.50
C LEU A 19 -2.39 -25.90 -16.08
N LYS A 20 -3.18 -26.97 -16.28
CA LYS A 20 -2.83 -28.33 -15.86
C LYS A 20 -1.47 -28.75 -16.43
N PHE A 21 -1.20 -28.38 -17.68
CA PHE A 21 0.07 -28.62 -18.36
C PHE A 21 1.30 -28.03 -17.62
N LEU A 22 1.13 -27.02 -16.75
CA LEU A 22 2.20 -26.49 -15.90
C LEU A 22 2.56 -27.40 -14.73
N TYR A 23 1.66 -28.29 -14.33
CA TYR A 23 1.80 -29.12 -13.14
C TYR A 23 1.95 -30.61 -13.47
N GLU A 24 1.91 -30.97 -14.75
CA GLU A 24 2.29 -32.29 -15.24
C GLU A 24 3.82 -32.47 -15.20
N ASN A 25 4.29 -33.72 -15.18
CA ASN A 25 5.72 -34.03 -15.21
C ASN A 25 6.35 -33.55 -16.53
N ASN A 26 7.60 -33.07 -16.49
CA ASN A 26 8.28 -32.52 -17.67
C ASN A 26 7.49 -31.33 -18.27
N ASN A 27 7.00 -30.45 -17.39
CA ASN A 27 6.27 -29.25 -17.80
C ASN A 27 7.18 -28.25 -18.51
N VAL A 28 6.55 -27.25 -19.13
CA VAL A 28 7.23 -26.22 -19.91
C VAL A 28 8.32 -25.50 -19.13
N ILE A 29 8.08 -25.21 -17.86
CA ILE A 29 9.01 -24.45 -17.03
C ILE A 29 10.25 -25.28 -16.72
N GLU A 30 10.08 -26.58 -16.48
CA GLU A 30 11.18 -27.55 -16.30
C GLU A 30 12.01 -27.68 -17.59
N LYS A 31 11.36 -27.99 -18.72
CA LYS A 31 12.02 -28.04 -20.06
C LYS A 31 12.79 -26.77 -20.37
N LEU A 32 12.21 -25.62 -20.04
CA LEU A 32 12.81 -24.31 -20.25
C LEU A 32 14.04 -24.12 -19.34
N ASN A 33 13.95 -24.47 -18.06
CA ASN A 33 15.10 -24.36 -17.15
C ASN A 33 16.27 -25.24 -17.60
N ASP A 34 16.02 -26.48 -17.99
CA ASP A 34 17.06 -27.39 -18.49
C ASP A 34 17.72 -26.82 -19.75
N LYS A 35 16.93 -26.23 -20.64
CA LYS A 35 17.45 -25.61 -21.86
C LYS A 35 18.24 -24.33 -21.58
N ILE A 36 17.78 -23.51 -20.63
CA ILE A 36 18.49 -22.31 -20.14
C ILE A 36 19.83 -22.71 -19.49
N GLU A 37 19.87 -23.80 -18.72
CA GLU A 37 21.09 -24.27 -18.08
C GLU A 37 22.13 -24.75 -19.11
N THR A 38 21.68 -25.52 -20.11
CA THR A 38 22.52 -25.99 -21.22
C THR A 38 22.89 -24.90 -22.22
N TYR A 39 22.18 -23.76 -22.26
CA TYR A 39 22.54 -22.63 -23.14
C TYR A 39 23.99 -22.14 -22.89
N LYS A 40 24.49 -22.27 -21.65
CA LYS A 40 25.87 -21.90 -21.29
C LYS A 40 26.94 -22.63 -22.12
N SER A 41 26.64 -23.81 -22.67
CA SER A 41 27.58 -24.59 -23.49
C SER A 41 27.42 -24.37 -24.99
N ASP A 42 26.18 -24.20 -25.47
CA ASP A 42 25.88 -24.29 -26.90
C ASP A 42 25.51 -22.93 -27.54
N SER A 43 25.23 -21.90 -26.73
CA SER A 43 24.84 -20.53 -27.15
C SER A 43 23.65 -20.45 -28.13
N ASP A 44 22.90 -21.52 -28.31
CA ASP A 44 21.73 -21.58 -29.19
C ASP A 44 20.43 -21.41 -28.40
N TYR A 45 19.83 -20.22 -28.49
CA TYR A 45 18.54 -19.89 -27.87
C TYR A 45 17.33 -20.22 -28.76
N THR A 46 17.52 -20.70 -29.99
CA THR A 46 16.40 -21.04 -30.89
C THR A 46 15.56 -22.18 -30.33
N LYS A 47 16.19 -23.15 -29.67
CA LYS A 47 15.50 -24.24 -28.96
C LYS A 47 14.59 -23.75 -27.85
N ILE A 48 14.98 -22.68 -27.14
CA ILE A 48 14.13 -22.04 -26.12
C ILE A 48 12.88 -21.45 -26.79
N ILE A 49 13.05 -20.76 -27.91
CA ILE A 49 11.94 -20.22 -28.70
C ILE A 49 11.00 -21.35 -29.14
N SER A 50 11.52 -22.45 -29.70
CA SER A 50 10.69 -23.57 -30.15
C SER A 50 9.89 -24.23 -29.03
N ILE A 51 10.47 -24.34 -27.82
CA ILE A 51 9.73 -24.82 -26.64
C ILE A 51 8.57 -23.87 -26.32
N ILE A 52 8.82 -22.57 -26.29
CA ILE A 52 7.80 -21.56 -26.00
C ILE A 52 6.68 -21.61 -27.05
N GLU A 53 7.03 -21.65 -28.35
CA GLU A 53 6.04 -21.66 -29.44
C GLU A 53 5.13 -22.89 -29.39
N GLY A 54 5.71 -24.09 -29.22
CA GLY A 54 4.93 -25.33 -29.16
C GLY A 54 3.95 -25.36 -27.98
N GLU A 55 4.31 -24.73 -26.85
CA GLU A 55 3.44 -24.70 -25.68
C GLU A 55 2.32 -23.66 -25.82
N PHE A 56 2.59 -22.54 -26.50
CA PHE A 56 1.53 -21.62 -26.88
C PHE A 56 0.56 -22.20 -27.91
N GLU A 57 1.01 -23.11 -28.78
CA GLU A 57 0.12 -23.90 -29.65
C GLU A 57 -0.83 -24.78 -28.80
N ASN A 58 -0.30 -25.53 -27.84
CA ASN A 58 -1.11 -26.35 -26.92
C ASN A 58 -2.15 -25.50 -26.18
N ILE A 59 -1.76 -24.32 -25.67
CA ILE A 59 -2.67 -23.40 -24.98
C ILE A 59 -3.80 -22.92 -25.90
N ARG A 60 -3.49 -22.58 -27.15
CA ARG A 60 -4.51 -22.16 -28.13
C ARG A 60 -5.52 -23.28 -28.40
N ASP A 61 -5.04 -24.51 -28.53
CA ASP A 61 -5.89 -25.67 -28.74
C ASP A 61 -6.78 -25.95 -27.52
N GLU A 62 -6.24 -25.83 -26.30
CA GLU A 62 -7.01 -25.98 -25.07
C GLU A 62 -8.10 -24.90 -24.94
N ILE A 63 -7.78 -23.64 -25.27
CA ILE A 63 -8.77 -22.56 -25.33
C ILE A 63 -9.83 -22.87 -26.39
N ASN A 64 -9.47 -23.38 -27.56
CA ASN A 64 -10.46 -23.75 -28.56
C ASN A 64 -11.42 -24.83 -28.07
N ASN A 65 -10.88 -25.88 -27.44
CA ASN A 65 -11.61 -27.09 -27.05
C ASN A 65 -12.41 -26.95 -25.74
N THR A 66 -11.84 -26.30 -24.73
CA THR A 66 -12.37 -26.30 -23.36
C THR A 66 -13.11 -25.00 -23.03
N PHE A 67 -12.76 -23.90 -23.69
CA PHE A 67 -13.31 -22.59 -23.36
C PHE A 67 -14.75 -22.44 -23.84
N ARG A 68 -15.67 -22.28 -22.88
CA ARG A 68 -17.09 -22.00 -23.13
C ARG A 68 -17.42 -20.51 -23.00
N SER A 69 -17.18 -19.91 -21.84
CA SER A 69 -17.52 -18.49 -21.56
C SER A 69 -16.71 -17.83 -20.42
N ASP A 70 -15.69 -18.48 -19.87
CA ASP A 70 -14.95 -17.99 -18.70
C ASP A 70 -13.77 -17.07 -19.08
N GLN A 71 -14.06 -16.02 -19.86
CA GLN A 71 -13.07 -15.06 -20.38
C GLN A 71 -12.16 -14.51 -19.27
N VAL A 72 -12.72 -14.09 -18.14
CA VAL A 72 -11.97 -13.49 -17.03
C VAL A 72 -10.98 -14.47 -16.40
N ILE A 73 -11.38 -15.74 -16.20
CA ILE A 73 -10.51 -16.76 -15.61
C ILE A 73 -9.36 -17.09 -16.57
N CYS A 74 -9.68 -17.22 -17.85
CA CYS A 74 -8.70 -17.46 -18.90
C CYS A 74 -7.68 -16.32 -19.00
N CYS A 75 -8.13 -15.06 -19.06
CA CYS A 75 -7.26 -13.87 -19.02
C CYS A 75 -6.26 -13.96 -17.88
N ARG A 76 -6.76 -14.21 -16.67
CA ARG A 76 -5.96 -14.25 -15.44
C ARG A 76 -4.90 -15.37 -15.50
N ASN A 77 -5.29 -16.56 -15.99
CA ASN A 77 -4.40 -17.71 -16.07
C ASN A 77 -3.33 -17.55 -17.16
N ILE A 78 -3.70 -17.07 -18.34
CA ILE A 78 -2.75 -16.80 -19.42
C ILE A 78 -1.78 -15.68 -19.01
N ASN A 79 -2.29 -14.60 -18.40
CA ASN A 79 -1.44 -13.51 -17.94
C ASN A 79 -0.42 -13.98 -16.90
N TYR A 80 -0.85 -14.84 -15.96
CA TYR A 80 0.04 -15.48 -15.00
C TYR A 80 1.10 -16.35 -15.67
N TYR A 81 0.71 -17.21 -16.62
CA TYR A 81 1.67 -18.06 -17.34
C TYR A 81 2.73 -17.22 -18.04
N PHE A 82 2.31 -16.16 -18.74
CA PHE A 82 3.22 -15.21 -19.35
C PHE A 82 4.15 -14.54 -18.32
N ASP A 83 3.61 -14.09 -17.18
CA ASP A 83 4.41 -13.47 -16.12
C ASP A 83 5.45 -14.46 -15.59
N LEU A 84 5.09 -15.74 -15.44
CA LEU A 84 5.98 -16.81 -15.01
C LEU A 84 7.07 -17.12 -16.04
N LEU A 85 6.75 -17.13 -17.34
CA LEU A 85 7.73 -17.27 -18.41
C LEU A 85 8.72 -16.10 -18.40
N ASN A 86 8.22 -14.87 -18.34
CA ASN A 86 9.05 -13.67 -18.29
C ASN A 86 9.97 -13.67 -17.07
N ALA A 87 9.44 -14.01 -15.89
CA ALA A 87 10.26 -14.17 -14.69
C ALA A 87 11.33 -15.25 -14.89
N THR A 88 10.98 -16.38 -15.50
CA THR A 88 11.94 -17.47 -15.76
C THR A 88 13.08 -17.04 -16.68
N ILE A 89 12.77 -16.37 -17.78
CA ILE A 89 13.77 -15.89 -18.75
C ILE A 89 14.62 -14.77 -18.12
N LYS A 90 13.99 -13.85 -17.38
CA LYS A 90 14.69 -12.71 -16.78
C LYS A 90 15.59 -13.09 -15.61
N SER A 91 15.10 -13.92 -14.71
CA SER A 91 15.85 -14.37 -13.52
C SER A 91 16.99 -15.32 -13.86
N ALA A 92 17.00 -15.94 -15.04
CA ALA A 92 18.09 -16.83 -15.44
C ALA A 92 19.46 -16.12 -15.49
N ASN A 93 19.48 -14.83 -15.87
CA ASN A 93 20.71 -14.01 -15.96
C ASN A 93 21.86 -14.67 -16.75
N VAL A 94 21.54 -15.51 -17.74
CA VAL A 94 22.52 -16.17 -18.63
C VAL A 94 22.56 -15.57 -20.04
N PHE A 95 21.55 -14.80 -20.40
CA PHE A 95 21.40 -14.21 -21.73
C PHE A 95 22.02 -12.81 -21.77
N SER A 96 22.59 -12.44 -22.92
CA SER A 96 22.80 -11.02 -23.20
C SER A 96 21.44 -10.31 -23.27
N ARG A 97 21.44 -8.99 -23.03
CA ARG A 97 20.22 -8.18 -23.09
C ARG A 97 19.47 -8.37 -24.42
N ASP A 98 20.19 -8.34 -25.54
CA ASP A 98 19.58 -8.48 -26.87
C ASP A 98 18.89 -9.85 -27.07
N ILE A 99 19.49 -10.93 -26.57
CA ILE A 99 18.91 -12.27 -26.66
C ILE A 99 17.69 -12.38 -25.75
N GLN A 100 17.79 -11.86 -24.53
CA GLN A 100 16.67 -11.81 -23.59
C GLN A 100 15.48 -11.03 -24.18
N ASP A 101 15.74 -9.86 -24.75
CA ASP A 101 14.71 -9.02 -25.37
C ASP A 101 14.07 -9.72 -26.57
N ASN A 102 14.85 -10.46 -27.38
CA ASN A 102 14.32 -11.25 -28.50
C ASN A 102 13.40 -12.38 -28.02
N ILE A 103 13.81 -13.14 -27.00
CA ILE A 103 12.98 -14.22 -26.43
C ILE A 103 11.69 -13.62 -25.86
N ILE A 104 11.76 -12.53 -25.10
CA ILE A 104 10.59 -11.86 -24.51
C ILE A 104 9.64 -11.34 -25.61
N ALA A 105 10.18 -10.68 -26.63
CA ALA A 105 9.38 -10.21 -27.76
C ALA A 105 8.64 -11.36 -28.44
N LYS A 106 9.26 -12.55 -28.49
CA LYS A 106 8.64 -13.74 -29.02
C LYS A 106 7.51 -14.28 -28.12
N VAL A 107 7.71 -14.28 -26.80
CA VAL A 107 6.63 -14.59 -25.83
C VAL A 107 5.46 -13.63 -26.02
N GLU A 108 5.72 -12.32 -26.16
CA GLU A 108 4.69 -11.29 -26.37
C GLU A 108 3.91 -11.50 -27.67
N GLN A 109 4.61 -11.88 -28.75
CA GLN A 109 3.97 -12.21 -30.01
C GLN A 109 3.02 -13.40 -29.86
N GLN A 110 3.47 -14.49 -29.22
CA GLN A 110 2.65 -15.68 -29.03
C GLN A 110 1.45 -15.39 -28.11
N TRP A 111 1.66 -14.62 -27.05
CA TRP A 111 0.57 -14.18 -26.17
C TRP A 111 -0.52 -13.43 -26.94
N LYS A 112 -0.16 -12.47 -27.79
CA LYS A 112 -1.15 -11.76 -28.64
C LYS A 112 -1.94 -12.71 -29.53
N GLN A 113 -1.30 -13.74 -30.08
CA GLN A 113 -2.00 -14.75 -30.88
C GLN A 113 -3.00 -15.56 -30.05
N VAL A 114 -2.69 -15.85 -28.79
CA VAL A 114 -3.61 -16.55 -27.88
C VAL A 114 -4.86 -15.72 -27.60
N LEU A 115 -4.71 -14.40 -27.39
CA LEU A 115 -5.85 -13.52 -27.11
C LEU A 115 -6.82 -13.41 -28.31
N ASN A 116 -6.32 -13.57 -29.53
CA ASN A 116 -7.15 -13.47 -30.73
C ASN A 116 -8.08 -14.69 -30.94
N VAL A 117 -7.95 -15.77 -30.16
CA VAL A 117 -8.64 -17.04 -30.43
C VAL A 117 -10.16 -16.94 -30.22
N LYS A 118 -10.67 -16.08 -29.32
CA LYS A 118 -12.11 -15.93 -29.02
C LYS A 118 -12.52 -14.52 -28.55
N ASN A 119 -12.09 -13.45 -29.22
CA ASN A 119 -12.30 -12.05 -28.79
C ASN A 119 -11.90 -11.84 -27.32
N VAL A 120 -10.76 -12.41 -26.95
CA VAL A 120 -10.18 -12.26 -25.61
C VAL A 120 -9.42 -10.92 -25.52
N ASP A 121 -9.67 -10.02 -26.47
CA ASP A 121 -9.16 -8.66 -26.65
C ASP A 121 -9.39 -7.76 -25.42
N GLU A 122 -10.37 -8.10 -24.57
CA GLU A 122 -10.58 -7.47 -23.25
C GLU A 122 -9.44 -7.78 -22.26
N CYS A 123 -8.64 -8.82 -22.49
CA CYS A 123 -7.43 -9.07 -21.71
C CYS A 123 -6.34 -8.04 -22.09
N THR A 124 -6.44 -6.86 -21.52
CA THR A 124 -5.35 -5.89 -21.57
C THR A 124 -4.31 -6.21 -20.51
N LYS A 125 -3.03 -6.01 -20.85
CA LYS A 125 -1.91 -6.23 -19.95
C LYS A 125 -0.91 -5.09 -20.06
N GLU A 126 -0.61 -4.49 -18.92
CA GLU A 126 0.57 -3.66 -18.75
C GLU A 126 1.75 -4.54 -18.30
N ILE A 127 2.90 -4.36 -18.95
CA ILE A 127 4.06 -5.27 -18.82
C ILE A 127 4.97 -4.86 -17.65
N ASP A 128 4.70 -3.72 -17.01
CA ASP A 128 5.50 -3.22 -15.91
C ASP A 128 5.36 -4.06 -14.63
N LEU A 129 6.35 -3.88 -13.74
CA LEU A 129 6.48 -4.66 -12.52
C LEU A 129 5.33 -4.40 -11.52
N TYR A 130 4.80 -3.19 -11.50
CA TYR A 130 3.72 -2.81 -10.58
C TYR A 130 2.41 -3.48 -10.99
N SER A 131 2.08 -3.45 -12.28
CA SER A 131 0.92 -4.15 -12.83
C SER A 131 1.06 -5.67 -12.76
N LEU A 132 2.26 -6.22 -12.91
CA LEU A 132 2.53 -7.63 -12.63
C LEU A 132 2.18 -8.02 -11.19
N ARG A 133 2.68 -7.27 -10.20
CA ARG A 133 2.39 -7.55 -8.79
C ARG A 133 0.90 -7.48 -8.48
N LYS A 134 0.16 -6.51 -9.05
CA LYS A 134 -1.30 -6.44 -8.95
C LYS A 134 -1.98 -7.68 -9.53
N ARG A 135 -1.55 -8.17 -10.69
CA ARG A 135 -2.07 -9.41 -11.27
C ARG A 135 -1.81 -10.63 -10.39
N CYS A 136 -0.64 -10.75 -9.77
CA CYS A 136 -0.36 -11.82 -8.81
C CYS A 136 -1.35 -11.78 -7.64
N ILE A 137 -1.60 -10.61 -7.06
CA ILE A 137 -2.56 -10.42 -5.95
C ILE A 137 -3.97 -10.83 -6.37
N LEU A 138 -4.46 -10.33 -7.51
CA LEU A 138 -5.78 -10.68 -8.03
C LEU A 138 -5.89 -12.17 -8.31
N LYS A 139 -4.88 -12.77 -8.94
CA LYS A 139 -4.86 -14.20 -9.18
C LYS A 139 -4.89 -15.01 -7.89
N HIS A 140 -4.09 -14.63 -6.91
CA HIS A 140 -4.05 -15.29 -5.62
C HIS A 140 -5.42 -15.33 -4.96
N LEU A 141 -6.11 -14.20 -4.84
CA LEU A 141 -7.45 -14.13 -4.23
C LEU A 141 -8.48 -15.00 -4.95
N HIS A 142 -8.47 -15.00 -6.28
CA HIS A 142 -9.39 -15.84 -7.05
C HIS A 142 -9.08 -17.33 -6.91
N ASP A 143 -7.81 -17.70 -6.90
CA ASP A 143 -7.38 -19.08 -6.73
C ASP A 143 -7.77 -19.60 -5.34
N LEU A 144 -7.58 -18.79 -4.29
CA LEU A 144 -8.05 -19.11 -2.93
C LEU A 144 -9.57 -19.34 -2.87
N LYS A 145 -10.36 -18.51 -3.56
CA LYS A 145 -11.82 -18.67 -3.62
C LYS A 145 -12.22 -19.97 -4.34
N LEU A 146 -11.57 -20.28 -5.46
CA LEU A 146 -11.83 -21.48 -6.25
C LEU A 146 -11.43 -22.76 -5.50
N ASP A 147 -10.33 -22.71 -4.76
CA ASP A 147 -9.75 -23.87 -4.08
C ASP A 147 -10.19 -24.00 -2.61
N LYS A 148 -11.12 -23.17 -2.12
CA LYS A 148 -11.57 -23.11 -0.71
C LYS A 148 -11.81 -24.49 -0.08
N ASN A 149 -12.47 -25.39 -0.80
CA ASN A 149 -12.77 -26.74 -0.31
C ASN A 149 -11.49 -27.59 -0.14
N PHE A 150 -10.51 -27.46 -1.04
CA PHE A 150 -9.23 -28.15 -0.94
C PHE A 150 -8.40 -27.62 0.22
N ILE A 151 -8.40 -26.30 0.42
CA ILE A 151 -7.68 -25.64 1.52
C ILE A 151 -8.18 -26.14 2.87
N ILE A 152 -9.50 -26.26 3.04
CA ILE A 152 -10.11 -26.80 4.26
C ILE A 152 -9.67 -28.25 4.53
N LEU A 153 -9.53 -29.06 3.48
CA LEU A 153 -9.20 -30.48 3.61
C LEU A 153 -7.70 -30.70 3.86
N ASN A 154 -6.83 -29.96 3.16
CA ASN A 154 -5.37 -30.18 3.17
C ASN A 154 -4.60 -28.85 3.24
N PRO A 155 -4.66 -28.10 4.36
CA PRO A 155 -4.08 -26.76 4.46
C PRO A 155 -2.55 -26.75 4.31
N ASN A 156 -1.85 -27.74 4.87
CA ASN A 156 -0.37 -27.80 4.83
C ASN A 156 0.15 -28.04 3.40
N ASP A 157 -0.50 -28.94 2.66
CA ASP A 157 -0.12 -29.23 1.27
C ASP A 157 -0.41 -28.04 0.38
N TYR A 158 -1.53 -27.34 0.64
CA TYR A 158 -1.87 -26.13 -0.10
C TYR A 158 -0.89 -24.98 0.18
N GLU A 159 -0.46 -24.79 1.43
CA GLU A 159 0.58 -23.81 1.78
C GLU A 159 1.89 -24.11 1.03
N THR A 160 2.27 -25.39 0.95
CA THR A 160 3.45 -25.84 0.17
C THR A 160 3.27 -25.51 -1.31
N PHE A 161 2.10 -25.80 -1.87
CA PHE A 161 1.75 -25.45 -3.25
C PHE A 161 1.84 -23.94 -3.51
N LEU A 162 1.34 -23.09 -2.60
CA LEU A 162 1.43 -21.63 -2.75
C LEU A 162 2.87 -21.15 -2.77
N LYS A 163 3.74 -21.69 -1.90
CA LYS A 163 5.18 -21.38 -1.89
C LYS A 163 5.80 -21.71 -3.24
N GLU A 164 5.64 -22.92 -3.72
CA GLU A 164 6.21 -23.35 -5.01
C GLU A 164 5.71 -22.50 -6.18
N LYS A 165 4.40 -22.23 -6.22
CA LYS A 165 3.74 -21.46 -7.27
C LYS A 165 4.29 -20.04 -7.38
N TRP A 166 4.46 -19.36 -6.25
CA TRP A 166 4.82 -17.94 -6.23
C TRP A 166 6.32 -17.68 -6.14
N GLN A 167 7.12 -18.65 -5.69
CA GLN A 167 8.55 -18.51 -5.43
C GLN A 167 9.31 -17.84 -6.60
N LYS A 168 9.06 -18.31 -7.82
CA LYS A 168 9.79 -17.80 -9.00
C LYS A 168 9.41 -16.37 -9.36
N LEU A 169 8.12 -16.04 -9.27
CA LEU A 169 7.63 -14.68 -9.49
C LEU A 169 8.10 -13.74 -8.38
N LEU A 170 8.12 -14.18 -7.12
CA LEU A 170 8.64 -13.38 -6.01
C LEU A 170 10.13 -13.09 -6.18
N GLY A 171 10.93 -14.07 -6.61
CA GLY A 171 12.35 -13.87 -6.91
C GLY A 171 12.61 -12.84 -8.02
N TYR A 172 11.67 -12.69 -8.97
CA TYR A 172 11.74 -11.68 -10.02
C TYR A 172 11.16 -10.31 -9.59
N THR A 173 10.12 -10.32 -8.76
CA THR A 173 9.29 -9.14 -8.52
C THR A 173 9.57 -8.42 -7.23
N ASN A 174 10.22 -9.05 -6.25
CA ASN A 174 10.64 -8.37 -5.04
C ASN A 174 11.81 -7.43 -5.33
N PRO A 175 11.87 -6.28 -4.63
CA PRO A 175 13.05 -5.43 -4.70
C PRO A 175 14.25 -6.17 -4.11
N GLU A 176 15.45 -5.82 -4.58
CA GLU A 176 16.69 -6.37 -4.03
C GLU A 176 16.89 -5.99 -2.54
N LEU A 177 16.34 -4.85 -2.12
CA LEU A 177 16.43 -4.32 -0.77
C LEU A 177 15.05 -3.84 -0.28
N GLY A 178 14.67 -4.30 0.92
CA GLY A 178 13.46 -3.90 1.61
C GLY A 178 12.23 -4.75 1.29
N ASP A 179 11.19 -4.57 2.09
CA ASP A 179 9.93 -5.28 1.93
C ASP A 179 8.94 -4.46 1.11
N LEU A 180 8.09 -5.15 0.35
CA LEU A 180 6.90 -4.55 -0.24
C LEU A 180 5.70 -4.89 0.61
N TYR A 181 4.83 -3.91 0.80
CA TYR A 181 3.55 -4.08 1.43
C TYR A 181 2.44 -3.88 0.41
N VAL A 182 1.39 -4.68 0.53
CA VAL A 182 0.16 -4.56 -0.22
C VAL A 182 -0.94 -4.02 0.69
N LYS A 183 -1.72 -3.07 0.18
CA LYS A 183 -3.02 -2.68 0.69
C LYS A 183 -4.08 -3.02 -0.35
N ILE A 184 -5.13 -3.72 0.04
CA ILE A 184 -6.31 -3.98 -0.78
C ILE A 184 -7.50 -3.37 -0.03
N GLU A 185 -8.17 -2.39 -0.62
CA GLU A 185 -9.19 -1.63 0.09
C GLU A 185 -10.34 -1.20 -0.82
N ASN A 186 -11.54 -1.69 -0.50
CA ASN A 186 -12.80 -1.19 -1.04
C ASN A 186 -13.92 -1.30 0.01
N ASP A 187 -15.18 -1.13 -0.38
CA ASP A 187 -16.33 -1.13 0.53
C ASP A 187 -16.54 -2.47 1.28
N PHE A 188 -15.88 -3.55 0.85
CA PHE A 188 -16.05 -4.90 1.38
C PHE A 188 -14.74 -5.59 1.78
N VAL A 189 -13.57 -5.02 1.48
CA VAL A 189 -12.28 -5.63 1.81
C VAL A 189 -11.33 -4.58 2.37
N GLY A 190 -10.56 -4.97 3.37
CA GLY A 190 -9.42 -4.21 3.87
C GLY A 190 -8.32 -5.17 4.31
N ILE A 191 -7.29 -5.28 3.51
CA ILE A 191 -6.13 -6.14 3.76
C ILE A 191 -4.89 -5.27 3.70
N ILE A 192 -4.04 -5.36 4.73
CA ILE A 192 -2.66 -4.86 4.68
C ILE A 192 -1.73 -6.00 5.06
N GLU A 193 -0.71 -6.26 4.24
CA GLU A 193 0.25 -7.34 4.48
C GLU A 193 1.57 -7.11 3.73
N GLN A 194 2.65 -7.76 4.16
CA GLN A 194 3.85 -7.93 3.33
C GLN A 194 3.53 -8.77 2.08
N TYR A 195 3.90 -8.28 0.90
CA TYR A 195 3.56 -8.86 -0.40
C TYR A 195 3.92 -10.35 -0.53
N SER A 196 5.09 -10.76 -0.04
CA SER A 196 5.52 -12.17 -0.03
C SER A 196 4.66 -13.03 0.90
N ASN A 197 4.37 -12.55 2.10
CA ASN A 197 3.55 -13.29 3.07
C ASN A 197 2.13 -13.44 2.56
N PHE A 198 1.60 -12.38 1.93
CA PHE A 198 0.29 -12.40 1.31
C PHE A 198 0.16 -13.54 0.28
N LEU A 199 1.12 -13.68 -0.64
CA LEU A 199 1.09 -14.72 -1.67
C LEU A 199 1.32 -16.13 -1.11
N HIS A 200 2.07 -16.29 -0.02
CA HIS A 200 2.32 -17.58 0.60
C HIS A 200 1.21 -18.06 1.55
N SER A 201 0.25 -17.21 1.89
CA SER A 201 -0.82 -17.53 2.85
C SER A 201 -2.17 -17.70 2.16
N TYR A 202 -2.98 -18.63 2.70
CA TYR A 202 -4.38 -18.83 2.32
C TYR A 202 -5.37 -18.11 3.26
N ASP A 203 -4.89 -17.33 4.23
CA ASP A 203 -5.73 -16.68 5.26
C ASP A 203 -6.71 -15.64 4.70
N TYR A 204 -6.56 -15.27 3.43
CA TYR A 204 -7.35 -14.24 2.75
C TYR A 204 -8.55 -14.80 1.96
N ILE A 205 -9.03 -16.00 2.31
CA ILE A 205 -10.30 -16.52 1.77
C ILE A 205 -11.44 -15.69 2.34
N CYS A 206 -12.11 -14.94 1.46
CA CYS A 206 -13.22 -14.09 1.84
C CYS A 206 -14.44 -14.34 0.96
N ASP A 207 -15.64 -14.27 1.55
CA ASP A 207 -16.91 -14.47 0.85
C ASP A 207 -17.46 -13.14 0.26
N PHE A 208 -16.56 -12.27 -0.23
CA PHE A 208 -16.95 -11.08 -0.99
C PHE A 208 -16.97 -11.33 -2.50
N ASP A 209 -17.60 -10.41 -3.21
CA ASP A 209 -17.70 -10.44 -4.65
C ASP A 209 -16.38 -9.97 -5.28
N LEU A 210 -15.48 -10.92 -5.56
CA LEU A 210 -14.19 -10.64 -6.19
C LEU A 210 -14.33 -9.97 -7.56
N ASP A 211 -15.47 -10.11 -8.23
CA ASP A 211 -15.69 -9.48 -9.54
C ASP A 211 -15.84 -7.95 -9.42
N LYS A 212 -16.05 -7.44 -8.19
CA LYS A 212 -16.04 -6.00 -7.87
C LYS A 212 -14.67 -5.46 -7.51
N LEU A 213 -13.65 -6.32 -7.38
CA LEU A 213 -12.31 -5.89 -7.03
C LEU A 213 -11.60 -5.35 -8.27
N SER A 214 -11.27 -4.06 -8.24
CA SER A 214 -10.50 -3.42 -9.31
C SER A 214 -8.99 -3.47 -9.02
N PRO A 215 -8.11 -3.48 -10.04
CA PRO A 215 -6.70 -3.17 -9.84
C PRO A 215 -6.45 -1.86 -9.08
N ASP A 216 -7.37 -0.89 -9.14
CA ASP A 216 -7.26 0.40 -8.44
C ASP A 216 -7.48 0.29 -6.93
N ASP A 217 -8.16 -0.76 -6.48
CA ASP A 217 -8.34 -1.05 -5.04
C ASP A 217 -7.03 -1.56 -4.41
N ILE A 218 -6.03 -1.90 -5.24
CA ILE A 218 -4.74 -2.42 -4.81
C ILE A 218 -3.70 -1.29 -4.83
N THR A 219 -3.06 -1.07 -3.69
CA THR A 219 -1.88 -0.20 -3.55
C THR A 219 -0.71 -1.03 -3.08
N ILE A 220 0.45 -0.90 -3.72
CA ILE A 220 1.71 -1.55 -3.30
C ILE A 220 2.72 -0.46 -2.99
N SER A 221 3.41 -0.57 -1.85
CA SER A 221 4.38 0.42 -1.40
C SER A 221 5.49 -0.26 -0.60
N PRO A 222 6.76 0.18 -0.72
CA PRO A 222 7.80 -0.22 0.22
C PRO A 222 7.65 0.46 1.59
N ASP A 223 6.89 1.56 1.65
CA ASP A 223 6.62 2.30 2.88
C ASP A 223 5.21 1.99 3.41
N ILE A 224 5.17 1.33 4.56
CA ILE A 224 3.93 0.99 5.27
C ILE A 224 3.20 2.23 5.79
N TYR A 225 3.91 3.31 6.14
CA TYR A 225 3.28 4.54 6.64
C TYR A 225 2.48 5.24 5.55
N THR A 226 2.98 5.24 4.32
CA THR A 226 2.22 5.70 3.15
C THR A 226 0.92 4.90 2.96
N LEU A 227 0.95 3.58 3.14
CA LEU A 227 -0.28 2.76 3.07
C LEU A 227 -1.27 3.12 4.19
N ILE A 228 -0.78 3.26 5.42
CA ILE A 228 -1.61 3.64 6.59
C ILE A 228 -2.28 4.99 6.33
N ASN A 229 -1.52 6.01 5.93
CA ASN A 229 -2.06 7.33 5.68
C ASN A 229 -3.11 7.36 4.56
N ASN A 230 -3.02 6.43 3.60
CA ASN A 230 -3.95 6.32 2.49
C ASN A 230 -5.18 5.44 2.78
N ILE A 231 -5.36 4.88 3.98
CA ILE A 231 -6.58 4.12 4.35
C ILE A 231 -7.82 5.02 4.26
N SER A 232 -8.88 4.62 3.56
CA SER A 232 -10.10 5.41 3.49
C SER A 232 -10.95 5.23 4.74
N LEU A 233 -11.20 6.30 5.48
CA LEU A 233 -12.10 6.26 6.65
C LEU A 233 -13.58 6.32 6.25
N ASP A 234 -13.89 6.92 5.10
CA ASP A 234 -15.27 7.13 4.63
C ASP A 234 -15.88 5.87 4.00
N LYS A 235 -15.03 4.94 3.52
CA LYS A 235 -15.48 3.70 2.86
C LYS A 235 -15.96 2.63 3.85
N ILE A 236 -15.74 2.80 5.16
CA ILE A 236 -16.20 1.84 6.17
C ILE A 236 -17.68 2.10 6.47
N SER A 237 -18.55 1.68 5.55
CA SER A 237 -20.00 1.76 5.72
C SER A 237 -20.45 0.85 6.86
N SER A 238 -21.06 1.43 7.90
CA SER A 238 -21.56 0.74 9.09
C SER A 238 -22.65 -0.30 8.80
N ASN A 239 -23.25 -0.28 7.60
CA ASN A 239 -24.40 -1.12 7.27
C ASN A 239 -24.04 -2.50 6.67
N ASN A 240 -22.76 -2.80 6.38
CA ASN A 240 -22.33 -4.04 5.70
C ASN A 240 -21.24 -4.85 6.43
N ILE A 241 -20.99 -4.59 7.71
CA ILE A 241 -19.92 -5.24 8.51
C ILE A 241 -19.98 -6.79 8.42
N ASN A 242 -21.19 -7.36 8.32
CA ASN A 242 -21.38 -8.82 8.25
C ASN A 242 -20.89 -9.47 6.93
N LYS A 243 -20.46 -8.68 5.94
CA LYS A 243 -19.91 -9.15 4.65
C LYS A 243 -18.50 -8.64 4.35
N ALA A 244 -17.92 -7.85 5.25
CA ALA A 244 -16.62 -7.22 5.02
C ALA A 244 -15.47 -8.12 5.50
N CYS A 245 -14.41 -8.24 4.68
CA CYS A 245 -13.23 -9.03 4.99
C CYS A 245 -12.07 -8.12 5.39
N TYR A 246 -11.77 -8.11 6.69
CA TYR A 246 -10.67 -7.32 7.24
C TYR A 246 -9.66 -8.23 7.94
N ASN A 247 -8.37 -8.14 7.56
CA ASN A 247 -7.33 -8.85 8.30
C ASN A 247 -6.90 -8.07 9.56
N ALA A 248 -6.27 -8.76 10.50
CA ALA A 248 -5.86 -8.17 11.78
C ALA A 248 -4.95 -6.95 11.59
N ASN A 249 -4.00 -7.04 10.66
CA ASN A 249 -3.08 -5.95 10.32
C ASN A 249 -3.83 -4.72 9.82
N TYR A 250 -4.80 -4.86 8.92
CA TYR A 250 -5.61 -3.71 8.47
C TYR A 250 -6.35 -3.04 9.63
N ILE A 251 -6.96 -3.82 10.53
CA ILE A 251 -7.67 -3.28 11.70
C ILE A 251 -6.73 -2.54 12.65
N GLU A 252 -5.53 -3.07 12.89
CA GLU A 252 -4.52 -2.39 13.71
C GLU A 252 -4.08 -1.07 13.09
N MET A 253 -3.77 -1.08 11.80
CA MET A 253 -3.33 0.09 11.04
C MET A 253 -4.43 1.17 11.00
N LEU A 254 -5.69 0.76 10.86
CA LEU A 254 -6.86 1.63 10.97
C LEU A 254 -6.95 2.30 12.36
N LYS A 255 -6.71 1.55 13.44
CA LYS A 255 -6.67 2.11 14.81
C LYS A 255 -5.52 3.11 14.97
N ILE A 256 -4.34 2.81 14.43
CA ILE A 256 -3.19 3.73 14.45
C ILE A 256 -3.53 5.04 13.73
N LYS A 257 -4.11 4.97 12.52
CA LYS A 257 -4.56 6.16 11.79
C LYS A 257 -5.63 6.96 12.54
N THR A 258 -6.63 6.28 13.09
CA THR A 258 -7.71 6.95 13.82
C THR A 258 -7.17 7.67 15.07
N SER A 259 -6.26 7.02 15.81
CA SER A 259 -5.59 7.59 16.97
C SER A 259 -4.71 8.80 16.60
N SER A 260 -3.97 8.73 15.49
CA SER A 260 -3.12 9.85 15.05
C SER A 260 -3.95 11.07 14.66
N ILE A 261 -5.08 10.88 13.95
CA ILE A 261 -6.04 11.95 13.62
C ILE A 261 -6.65 12.52 14.89
N GLN A 262 -7.08 11.69 15.84
CA GLN A 262 -7.64 12.15 17.11
C GLN A 262 -6.62 12.99 17.89
N ARG A 263 -5.36 12.54 17.97
CA ARG A 263 -4.28 13.29 18.62
C ARG A 263 -4.03 14.63 17.93
N MET A 264 -4.01 14.66 16.61
CA MET A 264 -3.81 15.90 15.85
C MET A 264 -4.97 16.88 16.06
N ASN A 265 -6.21 16.40 16.04
CA ASN A 265 -7.39 17.21 16.33
C ASN A 265 -7.38 17.76 17.77
N ASN A 266 -6.96 16.95 18.74
CA ASN A 266 -6.79 17.39 20.13
C ASN A 266 -5.71 18.48 20.24
N LEU A 267 -4.56 18.31 19.59
CA LEU A 267 -3.49 19.33 19.58
C LEU A 267 -3.95 20.63 18.92
N LEU A 268 -4.68 20.53 17.79
CA LEU A 268 -5.22 21.68 17.08
C LEU A 268 -6.26 22.42 17.94
N SER A 269 -7.14 21.67 18.62
CA SER A 269 -8.14 22.22 19.54
C SER A 269 -7.49 22.96 20.73
N ILE A 270 -6.45 22.36 21.33
CA ILE A 270 -5.66 23.01 22.39
C ILE A 270 -4.99 24.29 21.88
N GLY A 271 -4.40 24.25 20.68
CA GLY A 271 -3.78 25.41 20.04
C GLY A 271 -4.77 26.55 19.81
N ILE A 272 -5.97 26.25 19.28
CA ILE A 272 -7.05 27.22 19.07
C ILE A 272 -7.51 27.82 20.41
N ALA A 273 -7.69 26.98 21.44
CA ALA A 273 -8.08 27.45 22.76
C ALA A 273 -7.04 28.40 23.38
N LEU A 274 -5.75 28.07 23.28
CA LEU A 274 -4.66 28.92 23.77
C LEU A 274 -4.55 30.23 23.00
N LEU A 275 -4.69 30.21 21.68
CA LEU A 275 -4.69 31.43 20.85
C LEU A 275 -5.90 32.31 21.18
N GLY A 276 -7.09 31.73 21.29
CA GLY A 276 -8.30 32.45 21.69
C GLY A 276 -8.16 33.07 23.08
N PHE A 277 -7.62 32.31 24.04
CA PHE A 277 -7.35 32.82 25.39
C PHE A 277 -6.30 33.94 25.40
N SER A 278 -5.21 33.79 24.64
CA SER A 278 -4.18 34.82 24.51
C SER A 278 -4.74 36.11 23.89
N LEU A 279 -5.56 36.00 22.85
CA LEU A 279 -6.24 37.16 22.23
C LEU A 279 -7.13 37.87 23.25
N MET A 280 -7.92 37.12 24.04
CA MET A 280 -8.73 37.71 25.12
C MET A 280 -7.87 38.47 26.13
N LEU A 281 -6.71 37.94 26.52
CA LEU A 281 -5.78 38.64 27.41
C LEU A 281 -5.23 39.93 26.78
N ILE A 282 -4.91 39.92 25.48
CA ILE A 282 -4.45 41.12 24.76
C ILE A 282 -5.55 42.19 24.71
N PHE A 283 -6.80 41.81 24.42
CA PHE A 283 -7.93 42.73 24.43
C PHE A 283 -8.17 43.31 25.83
N LEU A 284 -8.12 42.48 26.88
CA LEU A 284 -8.21 42.94 28.25
C LEU A 284 -7.06 43.89 28.62
N TYR A 285 -5.82 43.61 28.21
CA TYR A 285 -4.70 44.50 28.46
C TYR A 285 -4.84 45.84 27.73
N ARG A 286 -5.29 45.85 26.47
CA ARG A 286 -5.32 47.07 25.65
C ARG A 286 -6.55 47.94 25.88
N PHE A 287 -7.72 47.33 26.12
CA PHE A 287 -9.01 48.04 26.13
C PHE A 287 -9.74 48.00 27.48
N SER A 288 -9.23 47.27 28.48
CA SER A 288 -9.79 47.25 29.84
C SER A 288 -8.99 48.16 30.80
N PRO A 289 -9.55 48.60 31.94
CA PRO A 289 -8.84 49.41 32.94
C PRO A 289 -7.59 48.72 33.52
N LEU A 290 -7.49 47.39 33.36
CA LEU A 290 -6.36 46.55 33.78
C LEU A 290 -5.02 46.95 33.16
N GLY A 291 -4.97 47.33 31.88
CA GLY A 291 -3.73 47.80 31.25
C GLY A 291 -3.20 49.09 31.87
N ASN A 292 -4.11 50.04 32.11
CA ASN A 292 -3.80 51.29 32.81
C ASN A 292 -3.40 51.02 34.28
N MET A 293 -4.02 50.05 34.95
CA MET A 293 -3.67 49.67 36.32
C MET A 293 -2.27 49.04 36.42
N LEU A 294 -1.91 48.13 35.51
CA LEU A 294 -0.56 47.54 35.43
C LEU A 294 0.49 48.58 35.10
N ARG A 295 0.20 49.52 34.19
CA ARG A 295 1.10 50.64 33.87
C ARG A 295 1.31 51.57 35.07
N ARG A 296 0.25 51.85 35.85
CA ARG A 296 0.35 52.60 37.12
C ARG A 296 1.15 51.85 38.18
N TYR A 297 0.99 50.52 38.29
CA TYR A 297 1.73 49.71 39.24
C TYR A 297 3.23 49.68 38.91
N LYS A 298 3.59 49.54 37.63
CA LYS A 298 4.98 49.60 37.16
C LYS A 298 5.58 50.99 37.39
N LYS A 299 4.82 52.07 37.13
CA LYS A 299 5.22 53.46 37.40
C LYS A 299 5.46 53.72 38.89
N LYS A 300 4.59 53.22 39.76
CA LYS A 300 4.71 53.34 41.21
C LYS A 300 5.93 52.60 41.76
N LYS A 301 6.34 51.49 41.12
CA LYS A 301 7.55 50.76 41.49
C LYS A 301 8.83 51.50 41.07
N THR A 302 8.87 52.09 39.87
CA THR A 302 10.00 52.94 39.45
C THR A 302 10.13 54.20 40.30
N GLU A 303 9.02 54.83 40.69
CA GLU A 303 9.01 56.03 41.56
C GLU A 303 9.50 55.72 43.00
N VAL A 304 9.28 54.50 43.49
CA VAL A 304 9.82 54.03 44.78
C VAL A 304 11.33 53.75 44.69
N ASP A 305 11.82 53.20 43.57
CA ASP A 305 13.25 52.96 43.36
C ASP A 305 14.03 54.28 43.14
N GLU A 306 13.41 55.31 42.52
CA GLU A 306 13.99 56.66 42.34
C GLU A 306 14.11 57.41 43.67
N ASN A 307 13.09 57.34 44.54
CA ASN A 307 13.09 57.97 45.87
C ASN A 307 14.10 57.37 46.86
N THR A 308 14.61 56.15 46.64
CA THR A 308 15.69 55.59 47.47
C THR A 308 17.10 56.05 47.06
N SER A 309 17.22 56.87 46.00
CA SER A 309 18.51 57.38 45.53
C SER A 309 18.77 58.87 45.84
N GLU A 310 17.78 59.60 46.35
CA GLU A 310 17.89 61.01 46.75
C GLU A 310 17.85 61.20 48.29
N GLU A 311 18.67 60.46 49.03
CA GLU A 311 18.98 60.83 50.42
C GLU A 311 20.49 60.83 50.66
N LEU A 312 21.12 61.98 50.43
CA LEU A 312 22.30 62.43 51.17
C LEU A 312 22.26 63.96 51.31
N PRO A 313 22.62 64.52 52.49
CA PRO A 313 21.99 65.73 53.02
C PRO A 313 22.92 66.94 52.97
N GLU A 314 22.39 68.12 52.62
CA GLU A 314 23.05 69.39 52.89
C GLU A 314 22.04 70.43 53.40
N LEU A 315 22.16 70.69 54.71
CA LEU A 315 22.30 72.00 55.33
C LEU A 315 21.52 73.21 54.76
N TYR A 316 20.90 73.92 55.72
CA TYR A 316 20.76 75.38 55.85
C TYR A 316 19.32 75.93 55.91
N GLU A 317 18.96 76.29 57.15
CA GLU A 317 18.15 77.41 57.67
C GLU A 317 17.06 78.10 56.81
N ASN A 318 15.88 78.20 57.45
CA ASN A 318 14.99 79.36 57.59
C ASN A 318 14.92 80.39 56.44
N THR A 319 13.72 80.60 55.88
CA THR A 319 12.86 81.79 56.10
C THR A 319 11.84 81.97 54.96
N GLU A 320 10.60 82.22 55.36
CA GLU A 320 9.65 83.18 54.78
C GLU A 320 9.57 83.42 53.24
N ASN A 321 8.34 83.19 52.74
CA ASN A 321 7.55 84.12 51.92
C ASN A 321 7.51 83.93 50.37
N ILE A 322 6.29 84.19 49.84
CA ILE A 322 5.91 84.48 48.43
C ILE A 322 5.86 83.26 47.48
N GLY A 323 4.81 82.98 46.70
CA GLY A 323 3.57 83.69 46.40
C GLY A 323 2.61 82.78 45.62
N ARG A 324 1.32 83.03 45.79
CA ARG A 324 0.21 82.42 45.03
C ARG A 324 0.23 82.95 43.60
N TYR A 325 0.04 82.10 42.60
CA TYR A 325 -0.76 82.46 41.42
C TYR A 325 -1.54 81.24 40.89
N ILE A 326 -2.87 81.37 40.99
CA ILE A 326 -3.85 80.59 40.24
C ILE A 326 -4.11 81.37 38.96
N SER A 327 -4.08 80.72 37.79
CA SER A 327 -4.61 81.29 36.55
C SER A 327 -5.71 80.41 35.99
N TYR A 328 -6.90 80.98 35.86
CA TYR A 328 -8.06 80.40 35.18
C TYR A 328 -8.05 80.89 33.73
N THR A 329 -8.14 79.97 32.77
CA THR A 329 -8.54 80.29 31.40
C THR A 329 -10.01 79.90 31.24
N SER A 330 -10.87 80.92 31.17
CA SER A 330 -12.27 80.78 30.75
C SER A 330 -12.34 81.07 29.25
N VAL A 331 -13.03 80.20 28.52
CA VAL A 331 -13.33 80.35 27.09
C VAL A 331 -14.81 80.66 26.96
N SER A 332 -15.17 81.70 26.21
CA SER A 332 -16.34 81.67 25.30
C SER A 332 -16.47 82.92 24.42
N HIS A 333 -16.66 82.65 23.13
CA HIS A 333 -17.24 83.45 22.03
C HIS A 333 -16.35 84.44 21.26
#